data_AF-A0A813GPI2-F1
#
_entry.id   AF-A0A813GPI2-F1
#
_cell.length_a   1.000
_cell.length_b   1.000
_cell.length_c   1.000
_cell.angle_alpha   90.00
_cell.angle_beta   90.00
_cell.angle_gamma   90.00
#
_symmetry.space_group_name_H-M   'P 1'
#
loop_
_entity.id
_entity.type
_entity.pdbx_description
1 polymer ?
#
loop_
_entity_poly.entity_id
_entity_poly.type
_entity_poly.pdbx_seq_one_letter_code
_entity_poly.pdbx_strand_id
1 'polypeptide(L)'
;MNDGLHRASTQKIADDTKKGGMMILGLGLCTVMSVLVWSFIYIWYSTTMPDDCVLTTYFFGMGIINEIMAIFLACMTFLGNVLAVSLGHRLLHIKYKAEGRDAEAKQQEEELGKEVEMYRNILACVACGLCPLSLFALACTAL
;
A
#
# COMPACT_ATOMS: atom_id res chain seq x y z
N MET A 1 -39.48 15.43 3.92
CA MET A 1 -38.58 15.96 4.97
C MET A 1 -37.61 14.90 5.53
N ASN A 2 -37.46 13.73 4.89
CA ASN A 2 -36.51 12.67 5.28
C ASN A 2 -35.19 12.69 4.47
N ASP A 3 -35.10 13.52 3.43
CA ASP A 3 -33.95 13.54 2.52
C ASP A 3 -32.66 14.06 3.17
N GLY A 4 -32.79 14.90 4.21
CA GLY A 4 -31.66 15.42 4.98
C GLY A 4 -30.98 14.38 5.87
N LEU A 5 -31.76 13.45 6.46
CA LEU A 5 -31.23 12.39 7.33
C LEU A 5 -30.48 11.33 6.51
N HIS A 6 -30.98 11.02 5.31
CA HIS A 6 -30.34 10.08 4.38
C HIS A 6 -28.99 10.62 3.88
N ARG A 7 -28.92 11.90 3.48
CA ARG A 7 -27.67 12.53 3.02
C ARG A 7 -26.58 12.56 4.10
N ALA A 8 -26.94 12.84 5.34
CA ALA A 8 -25.99 12.84 6.46
C ALA A 8 -25.37 11.45 6.70
N SER A 9 -26.15 10.37 6.56
CA SER A 9 -25.62 9.00 6.71
C SER A 9 -24.68 8.59 5.56
N THR A 10 -24.96 9.03 4.33
CA THR A 10 -24.10 8.75 3.16
C THR A 10 -22.79 9.54 3.23
N GLN A 11 -22.84 10.81 3.66
CA GLN A 11 -21.65 11.62 3.90
C GLN A 11 -20.77 11.04 5.00
N LYS A 12 -21.36 10.53 6.09
CA LYS A 12 -20.60 9.91 7.17
C LYS A 12 -19.82 8.67 6.72
N ILE A 13 -20.41 7.83 5.87
CA ILE A 13 -19.71 6.65 5.31
C ILE A 13 -18.55 7.08 4.40
N ALA A 14 -18.75 8.13 3.59
CA ALA A 14 -17.69 8.66 2.73
C ALA A 14 -16.54 9.27 3.54
N ASP A 15 -16.86 10.04 4.59
CA ASP A 15 -15.87 10.66 5.47
C ASP A 15 -15.10 9.63 6.31
N ASP A 16 -15.78 8.61 6.85
CA ASP A 16 -15.13 7.55 7.62
C ASP A 16 -14.19 6.71 6.72
N THR A 17 -14.60 6.43 5.48
CA THR A 17 -13.76 5.70 4.52
C THR A 17 -12.53 6.53 4.11
N LYS A 18 -12.73 7.82 3.85
CA LYS A 18 -11.64 8.75 3.51
C LYS A 18 -10.66 8.93 4.66
N LYS A 19 -11.15 9.02 5.90
CA LYS A 19 -10.32 9.10 7.11
C LYS A 19 -9.53 7.81 7.34
N GLY A 20 -10.15 6.66 7.09
CA GLY A 20 -9.49 5.35 7.11
C GLY A 20 -8.34 5.26 6.10
N GLY A 21 -8.59 5.65 4.84
CA GLY A 21 -7.56 5.69 3.80
C GLY A 21 -6.40 6.63 4.13
N MET A 22 -6.70 7.83 4.64
CA MET A 22 -5.69 8.80 5.04
C MET A 22 -4.85 8.32 6.24
N MET A 23 -5.44 7.58 7.18
CA MET A 23 -4.72 6.96 8.31
C MET A 23 -3.78 5.85 7.83
N ILE A 24 -4.23 5.01 6.88
CA ILE A 24 -3.40 3.96 6.27
C ILE A 24 -2.22 4.59 5.52
N LEU A 25 -2.46 5.63 4.72
CA LEU A 25 -1.39 6.39 4.06
C LEU A 25 -0.40 6.96 5.06
N GLY A 26 -0.88 7.63 6.11
CA GLY A 26 -0.02 8.24 7.12
C GLY A 26 0.86 7.22 7.84
N LEU A 27 0.29 6.12 8.34
CA LEU A 27 1.04 5.07 9.02
C LEU A 27 2.02 4.35 8.08
N GLY A 28 1.59 4.05 6.85
CA GLY A 28 2.45 3.40 5.88
C GLY A 28 3.64 4.27 5.49
N LEU A 29 3.43 5.57 5.26
CA LEU A 29 4.51 6.51 4.93
C LEU A 29 5.52 6.67 6.08
N CYS A 30 5.04 6.74 7.33
CA CYS A 30 5.92 6.72 8.51
C CYS A 30 6.76 5.45 8.59
N THR A 31 6.18 4.31 8.21
CA THR A 31 6.88 3.02 8.22
C THR A 31 7.94 2.99 7.11
N VAL A 32 7.61 3.45 5.89
CA VAL A 32 8.56 3.57 4.76
C VAL A 32 9.75 4.44 5.15
N MET A 33 9.51 5.62 5.75
CA MET A 33 10.57 6.51 6.21
C MET A 33 11.48 5.84 7.24
N SER A 34 10.90 5.08 8.17
CA SER A 34 11.67 4.33 9.16
C SER A 34 12.59 3.30 8.47
N VAL A 35 12.08 2.52 7.52
CA VAL A 35 12.88 1.52 6.79
C VAL A 35 14.01 2.17 5.97
N LEU A 36 13.76 3.31 5.35
CA LEU A 36 14.79 4.05 4.60
C LEU A 36 15.92 4.54 5.51
N VAL A 37 15.59 5.04 6.71
CA VAL A 37 16.61 5.44 7.70
C VAL A 37 17.48 4.24 8.09
N TRP A 38 16.86 3.07 8.32
CA TRP A 38 17.60 1.84 8.61
C TRP A 38 18.50 1.40 7.44
N SER A 39 17.99 1.45 6.20
CA SER A 39 18.79 1.15 4.99
C SER A 39 20.00 2.08 4.89
N PHE A 40 19.81 3.38 5.12
CA PHE A 40 20.90 4.36 5.11
C PHE A 40 21.96 4.06 6.18
N ILE A 41 21.54 3.70 7.39
CA ILE A 41 22.47 3.32 8.48
C ILE A 41 23.29 2.09 8.08
N TYR A 42 22.69 1.08 7.44
CA TYR A 42 23.42 -0.11 6.99
C TYR A 42 24.45 0.22 5.90
N ILE A 43 24.09 1.06 4.93
CA ILE A 43 25.00 1.48 3.87
C ILE A 43 26.14 2.32 4.46
N TRP A 44 25.83 3.26 5.36
CA TRP A 44 26.84 4.05 6.05
C TRP A 44 27.80 3.18 6.89
N TYR A 45 27.27 2.16 7.56
CA TYR A 45 28.10 1.26 8.35
C TYR A 45 29.06 0.44 7.49
N SER A 46 28.65 0.08 6.26
CA SER A 46 29.52 -0.61 5.31
C SER A 46 30.75 0.21 4.90
N THR A 47 30.67 1.54 4.83
CA THR A 47 31.81 2.39 4.45
C THR A 47 32.82 2.60 5.59
N THR A 48 32.47 2.23 6.82
CA THR A 48 33.33 2.38 8.00
C THR A 48 34.16 1.11 8.27
N MET A 49 33.78 -0.03 7.68
CA MET A 49 34.50 -1.29 7.86
C MET A 49 35.69 -1.43 6.90
N PRO A 50 36.80 -2.07 7.33
CA PRO A 50 37.90 -2.39 6.43
C PRO A 50 37.46 -3.39 5.34
N ASP A 51 37.85 -3.13 4.09
CA ASP A 51 37.42 -3.85 2.89
C ASP A 51 37.77 -5.36 2.87
N ASP A 52 38.67 -5.80 3.75
CA ASP A 52 39.10 -7.20 3.86
C ASP A 52 38.04 -8.11 4.51
N CYS A 53 36.98 -7.55 5.10
CA CYS A 53 35.90 -8.31 5.71
C CYS A 53 34.74 -8.57 4.72
N VAL A 54 34.41 -9.85 4.52
CA VAL A 54 33.20 -10.32 3.79
C VAL A 54 31.90 -9.67 4.31
N LEU A 55 31.93 -9.20 5.57
CA LEU A 55 30.86 -8.47 6.23
C LEU A 55 30.46 -7.17 5.51
N THR A 56 31.38 -6.49 4.83
CA THR A 56 31.12 -5.24 4.10
C THR A 56 30.13 -5.46 2.96
N THR A 57 30.34 -6.51 2.16
CA THR A 57 29.44 -6.91 1.06
C THR A 57 28.06 -7.32 1.59
N TYR A 58 28.01 -7.97 2.75
CA TYR A 58 26.75 -8.36 3.39
C TYR A 58 25.94 -7.14 3.84
N PHE A 59 26.55 -6.18 4.54
CA PHE A 59 25.86 -4.96 4.98
C PHE A 59 25.39 -4.11 3.81
N PHE A 60 26.20 -3.99 2.75
CA PHE A 60 25.81 -3.28 1.54
C PHE A 60 24.63 -3.97 0.83
N GLY A 61 24.67 -5.29 0.67
CA GLY A 61 23.57 -6.07 0.09
C GLY A 61 22.28 -5.97 0.90
N MET A 62 22.37 -6.06 2.23
CA MET A 62 21.22 -5.88 3.13
C MET A 62 20.64 -4.46 3.06
N GLY A 63 21.48 -3.44 2.89
CA GLY A 63 21.05 -2.06 2.64
C GLY A 63 20.18 -1.94 1.38
N ILE A 64 20.64 -2.52 0.26
CA ILE A 64 19.91 -2.54 -1.01
C ILE A 64 18.59 -3.30 -0.89
N ILE A 65 18.60 -4.48 -0.25
CA ILE A 65 17.36 -5.27 -0.03
C ILE A 65 16.36 -4.44 0.78
N ASN A 66 16.80 -3.77 1.84
CA ASN A 66 15.92 -2.92 2.67
C ASN A 66 15.36 -1.73 1.89
N GLU A 67 16.14 -1.16 0.97
CA GLU A 67 15.67 -0.07 0.10
C GLU A 67 14.59 -0.56 -0.88
N ILE A 68 14.82 -1.72 -1.51
CA ILE A 68 13.82 -2.36 -2.38
C ILE A 68 12.55 -2.72 -1.58
N MET A 69 12.71 -3.23 -0.37
CA MET A 69 11.58 -3.51 0.54
C MET A 69 10.80 -2.23 0.88
N ALA A 70 11.47 -1.09 1.08
CA ALA A 70 10.80 0.18 1.32
C ALA A 70 9.94 0.63 0.13
N ILE A 71 10.42 0.42 -1.10
CA ILE A 71 9.64 0.68 -2.33
C ILE A 71 8.39 -0.20 -2.37
N PHE A 72 8.53 -1.50 -2.10
CA PHE A 72 7.37 -2.41 -2.04
C PHE A 72 6.39 -2.02 -0.93
N LEU A 73 6.88 -1.62 0.23
CA LEU A 73 6.05 -1.17 1.34
C LEU A 73 5.27 0.11 0.98
N ALA A 74 5.90 1.03 0.25
CA ALA A 74 5.24 2.22 -0.27
C ALA A 74 4.13 1.84 -1.25
N CYS A 75 4.40 0.95 -2.22
CA CYS A 75 3.38 0.42 -3.12
C CYS A 75 2.21 -0.20 -2.35
N MET A 76 2.48 -1.07 -1.39
CA MET A 76 1.45 -1.71 -0.55
C MET A 76 0.62 -0.69 0.24
N THR A 77 1.22 0.39 0.71
CA THR A 77 0.52 1.49 1.39
C THR A 77 -0.46 2.18 0.45
N PHE A 78 -0.05 2.45 -0.80
CA PHE A 78 -0.94 2.99 -1.83
C PHE A 78 -2.06 2.01 -2.18
N LEU A 79 -1.76 0.70 -2.30
CA LEU A 79 -2.80 -0.32 -2.51
C LEU A 79 -3.81 -0.33 -1.36
N GLY A 80 -3.34 -0.24 -0.12
CA GLY A 80 -4.20 -0.21 1.07
C GLY A 80 -5.18 0.98 1.04
N ASN A 81 -4.72 2.14 0.57
CA ASN A 81 -5.58 3.31 0.38
C ASN A 81 -6.63 3.09 -0.72
N VAL A 82 -6.23 2.55 -1.88
CA VAL A 82 -7.16 2.25 -2.99
C VAL A 82 -8.19 1.18 -2.55
N LEU A 83 -7.77 0.18 -1.79
CA LEU A 83 -8.67 -0.82 -1.20
C LEU A 83 -9.68 -0.18 -0.24
N ALA A 84 -9.24 0.76 0.61
CA ALA A 84 -10.16 1.48 1.49
C ALA A 84 -11.20 2.28 0.69
N VAL A 85 -10.78 3.03 -0.33
CA VAL A 85 -11.66 3.83 -1.20
C VAL A 85 -12.66 2.94 -1.96
N SER A 86 -12.17 1.86 -2.58
CA SER A 86 -13.00 0.91 -3.33
C SER A 86 -14.06 0.20 -2.46
N LEU A 87 -13.74 -0.12 -1.21
CA LEU A 87 -14.74 -0.63 -0.24
C LEU A 87 -15.84 0.41 0.02
N GLY A 88 -15.50 1.70 0.06
CA GLY A 88 -16.47 2.79 0.13
C GLY A 88 -17.42 2.81 -1.06
N HIS A 89 -16.88 2.75 -2.29
CA HIS A 89 -17.67 2.66 -3.52
C HIS A 89 -18.61 1.46 -3.52
N ARG A 90 -18.12 0.29 -3.05
CA ARG A 90 -18.95 -0.92 -2.96
C ARG A 90 -20.10 -0.79 -1.96
N LEU A 91 -19.86 -0.15 -0.81
CA LEU A 91 -20.92 0.11 0.19
C LEU A 91 -21.96 1.10 -0.36
N LEU A 92 -21.51 2.16 -1.05
CA LEU A 92 -22.40 3.12 -1.71
C LEU A 92 -23.24 2.46 -2.79
N HIS A 93 -22.65 1.60 -3.62
CA HIS A 93 -23.37 0.83 -4.63
C HIS A 93 -24.50 -0.01 -4.03
N ILE A 94 -24.23 -0.77 -2.95
CA ILE A 94 -25.25 -1.57 -2.27
C ILE A 94 -26.39 -0.68 -1.75
N LYS A 95 -26.05 0.49 -1.20
CA LYS A 95 -27.04 1.44 -0.68
C LYS A 95 -27.90 2.03 -1.79
N TYR A 96 -27.30 2.52 -2.88
CA TYR A 96 -28.05 3.09 -4.00
C TYR A 96 -28.94 2.06 -4.70
N LYS A 97 -28.49 0.82 -4.80
CA LYS A 97 -29.29 -0.29 -5.32
C LYS A 97 -30.50 -0.59 -4.42
N ALA A 98 -30.34 -0.52 -3.09
CA ALA A 98 -31.45 -0.67 -2.16
C ALA A 98 -32.45 0.50 -2.21
N GLU A 99 -31.99 1.70 -2.55
CA GLU A 99 -32.82 2.91 -2.71
C GLU A 99 -33.47 3.02 -4.11
N GLY A 100 -33.23 2.07 -5.03
CA GLY A 100 -33.76 2.10 -6.39
C GLY A 100 -33.13 3.18 -7.29
N ARG A 101 -31.94 3.69 -6.93
CA ARG A 101 -31.19 4.71 -7.66
C ARG A 101 -30.18 4.06 -8.61
N ASP A 102 -30.70 3.33 -9.61
CA ASP A 102 -29.90 2.48 -10.49
C ASP A 102 -28.84 3.24 -11.31
N ALA A 103 -29.12 4.49 -11.69
CA ALA A 103 -28.17 5.31 -12.44
C ALA A 103 -26.89 5.62 -11.62
N GLU A 104 -27.04 5.93 -10.34
CA GLU A 104 -25.91 6.23 -9.45
C GLU A 104 -25.17 4.97 -9.02
N ALA A 105 -25.89 3.86 -8.82
CA ALA A 105 -25.28 2.56 -8.59
C ALA A 105 -24.34 2.18 -9.76
N LYS A 106 -24.81 2.32 -11.00
CA LYS A 106 -24.02 1.98 -12.19
C LYS A 106 -22.76 2.83 -12.34
N GLN A 107 -22.82 4.12 -11.98
CA GLN A 107 -21.66 5.00 -11.98
C GLN A 107 -20.59 4.54 -10.97
N GLN A 108 -21.01 4.14 -9.76
CA GLN A 108 -20.09 3.64 -8.73
C GLN A 108 -19.44 2.30 -9.12
N GLU A 109 -20.14 1.46 -9.87
CA GLU A 109 -19.60 0.18 -10.38
C GLU A 109 -18.51 0.42 -11.46
N GLU A 110 -18.68 1.43 -12.31
CA GLU A 110 -17.68 1.78 -13.32
C GLU A 110 -16.40 2.37 -12.70
N GLU A 111 -16.55 3.23 -11.69
CA GLU A 111 -15.42 3.76 -10.92
C GLU A 111 -14.67 2.65 -10.19
N LEU A 112 -15.39 1.73 -9.54
CA LEU A 112 -14.81 0.55 -8.89
C LEU A 112 -14.01 -0.32 -9.86
N GLY A 113 -14.51 -0.53 -11.08
CA GLY A 113 -13.84 -1.33 -12.11
C GLY A 113 -12.46 -0.81 -12.48
N LYS A 114 -12.32 0.52 -12.64
CA LYS A 114 -11.05 1.18 -12.98
C LYS A 114 -10.03 1.06 -11.84
N GLU A 115 -10.48 1.21 -10.59
CA GLU A 115 -9.62 1.08 -9.41
C GLU A 115 -9.12 -0.36 -9.21
N VAL A 116 -9.99 -1.36 -9.44
CA VAL A 116 -9.63 -2.79 -9.33
C VAL A 116 -8.61 -3.21 -10.38
N GLU A 117 -8.71 -2.69 -11.61
CA GLU A 117 -7.74 -2.96 -12.66
C GLU A 117 -6.35 -2.41 -12.29
N MET A 118 -6.30 -1.18 -11.80
CA MET A 118 -5.06 -0.58 -11.30
C MET A 118 -4.46 -1.39 -10.14
N TYR A 119 -5.30 -1.82 -9.18
CA TYR A 119 -4.90 -2.68 -8.07
C TYR A 119 -4.26 -3.98 -8.55
N ARG A 120 -4.87 -4.65 -9.53
CA ARG A 120 -4.40 -5.94 -10.06
C ARG A 120 -3.01 -5.83 -10.68
N ASN A 121 -2.74 -4.76 -11.42
CA ASN A 121 -1.45 -4.54 -12.07
C ASN A 121 -0.34 -4.31 -11.03
N ILE A 122 -0.59 -3.48 -10.02
CA ILE A 122 0.42 -3.22 -8.99
C ILE A 122 0.64 -4.46 -8.13
N LEU A 123 -0.42 -5.20 -7.77
CA LEU A 123 -0.29 -6.45 -7.01
C LEU A 123 0.54 -7.50 -7.76
N ALA A 124 0.35 -7.62 -9.09
CA ALA A 124 1.17 -8.50 -9.91
C ALA A 124 2.65 -8.09 -9.90
N CYS A 125 2.94 -6.79 -10.04
CA CYS A 125 4.32 -6.30 -9.94
C CYS A 125 4.94 -6.57 -8.55
N VAL A 126 4.19 -6.34 -7.48
CA VAL A 126 4.64 -6.60 -6.10
C VAL A 126 4.91 -8.08 -5.91
N ALA A 127 4.00 -8.97 -6.32
CA ALA A 127 4.17 -10.41 -6.18
C ALA A 127 5.36 -10.95 -7.00
N CYS A 128 5.52 -10.50 -8.24
CA CYS A 128 6.63 -10.88 -9.10
C CYS A 128 7.98 -10.37 -8.57
N GLY A 129 8.00 -9.21 -7.93
CA GLY A 129 9.22 -8.62 -7.38
C GLY A 129 9.63 -9.16 -6.00
N LEU A 130 8.67 -9.42 -5.10
CA LEU A 130 8.96 -9.96 -3.76
C LEU A 130 9.43 -11.41 -3.78
N CYS A 131 8.97 -12.20 -4.75
CA CYS A 131 9.32 -13.62 -4.84
C CYS A 131 10.85 -13.83 -5.03
N PRO A 132 11.52 -13.24 -6.04
CA PRO A 132 12.97 -13.37 -6.17
C PRO A 132 13.72 -12.65 -5.03
N LEU A 133 13.19 -11.54 -4.51
CA LEU A 133 13.83 -10.80 -3.41
C LEU A 133 13.88 -11.63 -2.12
N SER A 134 12.79 -12.32 -1.79
CA SER A 134 12.72 -13.18 -0.60
C SER A 134 13.61 -14.42 -0.73
N LEU A 135 13.70 -15.01 -1.92
CA LEU A 135 14.66 -16.09 -2.20
C LEU A 135 16.11 -15.61 -2.06
N PHE A 136 16.43 -14.41 -2.56
CA PHE A 136 17.75 -13.82 -2.42
C PHE A 136 18.11 -13.52 -0.95
N ALA A 137 17.17 -12.94 -0.19
CA ALA A 137 17.37 -12.68 1.23
C ALA A 137 17.57 -13.97 2.05
N LEU A 138 16.82 -15.04 1.74
CA LEU A 138 17.00 -16.35 2.36
C LEU A 138 18.35 -16.98 1.99
N ALA A 139 18.80 -16.83 0.74
CA ALA A 139 20.11 -17.31 0.32
C ALA A 139 21.25 -16.55 1.02
N CYS A 140 21.13 -15.22 1.16
CA CYS A 140 22.12 -14.41 1.89
C CYS A 140 22.19 -14.73 3.38
N THR A 141 21.06 -15.09 4.02
CA THR A 141 21.05 -15.42 5.46
C THR A 141 21.51 -16.85 5.77
N ALA A 142 21.60 -17.71 4.77
CA ALA A 142 22.06 -19.10 4.91
C ALA A 142 23.58 -19.29 4.70
N LEU A 143 24.30 -18.22 4.31
CA LEU A 143 25.76 -18.20 4.12
C LEU A 143 26.48 -17.64 5.36
#